data_AF-A0A502FV68-F1
#
_entry.id   AF-A0A502FV68-F1
#
_cell.length_a   1.000
_cell.length_b   1.000
_cell.length_c   1.000
_cell.angle_alpha   90.00
_cell.angle_beta   90.00
_cell.angle_gamma   90.00
#
_symmetry.space_group_name_H-M   'P 1'
#
loop_
_entity.id
_entity.type
_entity.pdbx_description
1 polymer ?
#
loop_
_entity_poly.entity_id
_entity_poly.type
_entity_poly.pdbx_seq_one_letter_code
_entity_poly.pdbx_strand_id
1 'polypeptide(L)'
;MASTTYAIIATRKQTIDGIEYLKDDVVTTVLWDGKSEYEAGAYQRLELIKPGWTVIDGKLAELPPAPPAGTAAPIRVIRSLAFRDRLAQAKQEAISVAAMQAATAGDGALLTFMLNQAAAAETNLDDPRVQLGINALRGAGLITQAEATALRADGTPDEAA
;
A
#
# COMPACT_ATOMS: atom_id res chain seq x y z
N MET A 1 30.17 1.40 15.77
CA MET A 1 29.40 2.33 16.64
C MET A 1 28.55 3.18 15.72
N ALA A 2 27.26 3.37 16.03
CA ALA A 2 26.38 4.17 15.19
C ALA A 2 26.69 5.66 15.40
N SER A 3 27.00 6.38 14.32
CA SER A 3 27.18 7.84 14.36
C SER A 3 25.84 8.49 14.71
N THR A 4 25.85 9.48 15.60
CA THR A 4 24.63 10.19 16.04
C THR A 4 24.67 11.64 15.54
N THR A 5 23.55 12.17 15.08
CA THR A 5 23.47 13.54 14.51
C THR A 5 23.14 14.56 15.60
N TYR A 6 23.94 15.62 15.69
CA TYR A 6 23.74 16.75 16.59
C TYR A 6 23.55 18.04 15.79
N ALA A 7 22.73 18.95 16.30
CA ALA A 7 22.61 20.32 15.83
C ALA A 7 23.49 21.23 16.68
N ILE A 8 24.27 22.11 16.05
CA ILE A 8 24.99 23.19 16.72
C ILE A 8 24.08 24.42 16.70
N ILE A 9 23.61 24.79 17.88
CA ILE A 9 22.72 25.93 18.10
C ILE A 9 23.58 27.09 18.56
N ALA A 10 23.54 28.21 17.82
CA ALA A 10 24.11 29.46 18.30
C ALA A 10 23.01 30.31 18.93
N THR A 11 23.28 30.77 20.15
CA THR A 11 22.43 31.71 20.86
C THR A 11 22.92 33.12 20.55
N ARG A 12 22.14 33.91 19.80
CA ARG A 12 22.45 35.32 19.53
C ARG A 12 21.57 36.21 20.41
N LYS A 13 22.17 37.26 20.97
CA LYS A 13 21.40 38.36 21.54
C LYS A 13 20.76 39.17 20.42
N GLN A 14 19.47 39.39 20.50
CA GLN A 14 18.71 40.24 19.58
C GLN A 14 17.88 41.23 20.39
N THR A 15 17.94 42.52 20.06
CA THR A 15 17.08 43.53 20.70
C THR A 15 15.85 43.78 19.84
N ILE A 16 14.66 43.66 20.43
CA ILE A 16 13.37 43.96 19.79
C ILE A 16 12.63 44.91 20.75
N ASP A 17 12.23 46.09 20.27
CA ASP A 17 11.56 47.12 21.05
C ASP A 17 12.28 47.53 22.35
N GLY A 18 13.62 47.51 22.34
CA GLY A 18 14.46 47.85 23.50
C GLY A 18 14.62 46.73 24.53
N ILE A 19 14.05 45.55 24.29
CA ILE A 19 14.18 44.36 25.15
C ILE A 19 15.18 43.37 24.51
N GLU A 20 16.13 42.86 25.28
CA GLU A 20 17.07 41.81 24.82
C GLU A 20 16.40 40.42 24.86
N TYR A 21 16.40 39.73 23.73
CA TYR A 21 15.98 38.34 23.57
C TYR A 21 17.18 37.48 23.19
N LEU A 22 17.17 36.22 23.64
CA LEU A 22 18.07 35.20 23.15
C LEU A 22 17.36 34.46 22.02
N LYS A 23 17.92 34.52 20.81
CA LYS A 23 17.44 33.76 19.67
C LYS A 23 18.39 32.59 19.42
N ASP A 24 17.83 31.39 19.54
CA ASP A 24 18.50 30.15 19.19
C ASP A 24 18.26 29.86 17.70
N ASP A 25 19.33 29.89 16.92
CA ASP A 25 19.32 29.47 15.52
C ASP A 25 20.30 28.29 15.35
N VAL A 26 19.87 27.26 14.61
CA VAL A 26 20.75 26.16 14.22
C VAL A 26 21.68 26.67 13.14
N VAL A 27 22.98 26.67 13.43
CA VAL A 27 24.00 27.18 12.50
C VAL A 27 24.51 26.06 11.59
N THR A 28 24.63 24.85 12.12
CA THR A 28 25.04 23.68 11.34
C THR A 28 24.64 22.39 12.06
N THR A 29 24.70 21.26 11.36
CA THR A 29 24.53 19.91 11.91
C THR A 29 25.82 19.14 11.76
N VAL A 30 26.20 18.38 12.79
CA VAL A 30 27.41 17.56 12.79
C VAL A 30 27.06 16.11 13.11
N LEU A 31 27.73 15.19 12.41
CA LEU A 31 27.75 13.78 12.79
C LEU A 31 28.83 13.62 13.85
N TRP A 32 28.44 13.18 15.04
CA TRP A 32 29.37 13.00 16.16
C TRP A 32 29.36 11.55 16.62
N ASP A 33 30.56 11.00 16.82
CA ASP A 33 30.81 9.63 17.25
C ASP A 33 31.08 9.51 18.77
N GLY A 34 31.01 10.64 19.49
CA GLY A 34 31.25 10.73 20.93
C GLY A 34 32.72 10.65 21.35
N LYS A 35 33.67 10.61 20.40
CA LYS A 35 35.11 10.48 20.68
C LYS A 35 35.92 11.72 20.35
N SER A 36 35.43 12.55 19.44
CA SER A 36 36.09 13.82 19.09
C SER A 36 35.67 14.92 20.07
N GLU A 37 36.62 15.62 20.70
CA GLU A 37 36.29 16.80 21.49
C GLU A 37 35.79 17.91 20.56
N TYR A 38 34.52 18.30 20.70
CA TYR A 38 33.98 19.49 20.09
C TYR A 38 33.93 20.59 21.16
N GLU A 39 34.72 21.64 20.98
CA GLU A 39 34.64 22.84 21.81
C GLU A 39 33.60 23.79 21.22
N ALA A 40 32.45 23.90 21.87
CA ALA A 40 31.46 24.90 21.50
C ALA A 40 32.00 26.31 21.84
N GLY A 41 31.86 27.26 20.91
CA GLY A 41 32.17 28.66 21.21
C GLY A 41 31.30 29.21 22.34
N ALA A 42 31.67 30.37 22.91
CA ALA A 42 31.03 30.98 24.10
C ALA A 42 29.50 31.21 24.03
N TYR A 43 28.89 31.03 22.84
CA TYR A 43 27.46 31.17 22.60
C TYR A 43 26.89 30.02 21.76
N GLN A 44 27.53 28.86 21.80
CA GLN A 44 27.09 27.67 21.07
C GLN A 44 26.79 26.53 22.04
N ARG A 45 25.78 25.73 21.71
CA ARG A 45 25.52 24.45 22.37
C ARG A 45 25.25 23.38 21.33
N LEU A 46 25.59 22.13 21.66
CA LEU A 46 25.14 20.98 20.88
C LEU A 46 23.83 20.48 21.43
N GLU A 47 22.90 20.20 20.53
CA GLU A 47 21.64 19.55 20.86
C GLU A 47 21.49 18.29 20.01
N LEU A 48 21.22 17.16 20.66
CA LEU A 48 20.99 15.90 19.98
C LEU A 48 19.71 16.00 19.13
N ILE A 49 19.81 15.71 17.83
CA ILE A 49 18.62 15.65 16.97
C ILE A 49 17.87 14.36 17.30
N LYS A 50 16.68 14.51 17.88
CA LYS A 50 15.82 13.38 18.23
C LYS A 50 15.34 12.65 16.96
N PRO A 51 15.09 11.34 17.02
CA PRO A 51 14.40 10.63 15.94
C PRO A 51 13.09 11.34 15.57
N GLY A 52 12.84 11.52 14.28
CA GLY A 52 11.67 12.25 13.79
C GLY A 52 11.81 13.76 13.83
N TRP A 53 12.97 14.33 14.15
CA TRP A 53 13.25 15.77 14.07
C TRP A 53 14.29 16.06 13.00
N THR A 54 14.22 17.24 12.39
CA THR A 54 15.18 17.73 11.41
C THR A 54 15.37 19.23 11.53
N VAL A 55 16.29 19.82 10.76
CA VAL A 55 16.47 21.27 10.66
C VAL A 55 15.68 21.78 9.47
N ILE A 56 14.68 22.64 9.73
CA ILE A 56 13.89 23.35 8.72
C ILE A 56 14.10 24.85 8.96
N ASP A 57 14.55 25.57 7.93
CA ASP A 57 14.81 27.02 7.98
C ASP A 57 15.67 27.47 9.17
N GLY A 58 16.71 26.69 9.50
CA GLY A 58 17.64 27.01 10.59
C GLY A 58 17.07 26.76 11.99
N LYS A 59 15.97 26.01 12.13
CA LYS A 59 15.39 25.62 13.42
C LYS A 59 15.16 24.12 13.49
N LEU A 60 15.29 23.55 14.68
CA LEU A 60 14.84 22.18 14.94
C LEU A 60 13.32 22.13 14.86
N ALA A 61 12.80 21.27 14.01
CA ALA A 61 11.38 21.03 13.82
C ALA A 61 11.11 19.52 13.73
N GLU A 62 9.94 19.12 14.23
CA GLU A 62 9.46 17.76 14.06
C GLU A 62 9.12 17.51 12.58
N LEU A 63 9.60 16.39 12.04
CA LEU A 63 9.21 15.94 10.72
C LEU A 63 7.70 15.65 10.75
N PRO A 64 6.94 16.10 9.74
CA PRO A 64 5.56 15.67 9.63
C PRO A 64 5.51 14.13 9.60
N PRO A 65 4.50 13.51 10.25
CA PRO A 65 4.37 12.07 10.22
C PRO A 65 4.37 11.61 8.77
N ALA A 66 5.16 10.57 8.48
CA ALA A 66 5.15 9.98 7.15
C ALA A 66 3.68 9.67 6.78
N PRO A 67 3.23 10.03 5.56
CA PRO A 67 1.89 9.67 5.14
C PRO A 67 1.73 8.15 5.29
N PRO A 68 0.54 7.68 5.72
CA PRO A 68 0.30 6.25 5.83
C PRO A 68 0.69 5.60 4.50
N ALA A 69 1.41 4.48 4.55
CA ALA A 69 1.75 3.73 3.35
C ALA A 69 0.47 3.56 2.53
N GLY A 70 0.42 4.18 1.35
CA GLY A 70 -0.77 4.13 0.52
C GLY A 70 -1.10 2.66 0.26
N THR A 71 -2.36 2.28 0.46
CA THR A 71 -2.84 0.97 0.00
C THR A 71 -2.51 0.89 -1.48
N ALA A 72 -1.74 -0.12 -1.88
CA ALA A 72 -1.42 -0.34 -3.29
C ALA A 72 -2.70 -0.25 -4.14
N ALA A 73 -2.60 0.31 -5.33
CA ALA A 73 -3.76 0.40 -6.22
C ALA A 73 -4.37 -1.00 -6.44
N PRO A 74 -5.71 -1.12 -6.46
CA PRO A 74 -6.36 -2.41 -6.57
C PRO A 74 -5.99 -3.07 -7.91
N ILE A 75 -5.59 -4.34 -7.86
CA ILE A 75 -5.27 -5.13 -9.04
C ILE A 75 -6.59 -5.68 -9.59
N ARG A 76 -7.03 -5.20 -10.76
CA ARG A 76 -8.33 -5.55 -11.37
C ARG A 76 -8.22 -6.49 -12.57
N VAL A 77 -7.01 -6.77 -13.05
CA VAL A 77 -6.75 -7.74 -14.11
C VAL A 77 -5.82 -8.80 -13.55
N ILE A 78 -6.23 -10.06 -13.65
CA ILE A 78 -5.48 -11.23 -13.17
C ILE A 78 -5.43 -12.31 -14.25
N ARG A 79 -4.52 -13.27 -14.15
CA ARG A 79 -4.51 -14.44 -15.03
C ARG A 79 -5.83 -15.21 -14.90
N SER A 80 -6.38 -15.67 -16.01
CA SER A 80 -7.65 -16.43 -15.97
C SER A 80 -7.55 -17.72 -15.17
N LEU A 81 -6.37 -18.35 -15.15
CA LEU A 81 -6.11 -19.51 -14.32
C LEU A 81 -6.21 -19.16 -12.82
N ALA A 82 -5.59 -18.04 -12.41
CA ALA A 82 -5.68 -17.55 -11.04
C ALA A 82 -7.14 -17.25 -10.64
N PHE A 83 -7.93 -16.64 -11.53
CA PHE A 83 -9.37 -16.43 -11.30
C PHE A 83 -10.11 -17.75 -11.02
N ARG A 84 -9.83 -18.81 -11.79
CA ARG A 84 -10.44 -20.14 -11.63
C ARG A 84 -10.01 -20.80 -10.31
N ASP A 85 -8.73 -20.68 -9.96
CA ASP A 85 -8.12 -21.28 -8.77
C ASP A 85 -8.64 -20.68 -7.45
N ARG A 86 -9.36 -19.54 -7.50
CA ARG A 86 -10.13 -19.01 -6.37
C ARG A 86 -11.26 -19.93 -5.92
N LEU A 87 -11.67 -20.90 -6.73
CA LEU A 87 -12.60 -21.95 -6.35
C LEU A 87 -11.87 -23.28 -6.20
N ALA A 88 -12.24 -24.04 -5.17
CA ALA A 88 -11.74 -25.40 -4.99
C ALA A 88 -12.04 -26.26 -6.24
N GLN A 89 -11.10 -27.14 -6.60
CA GLN A 89 -11.19 -27.97 -7.80
C GLN A 89 -12.53 -28.74 -7.91
N ALA A 90 -12.99 -29.35 -6.82
CA ALA A 90 -14.27 -30.06 -6.78
C ALA A 90 -15.47 -29.15 -7.17
N LYS A 91 -15.42 -27.86 -6.85
CA LYS A 91 -16.44 -26.89 -7.29
C LYS A 91 -16.31 -26.56 -8.76
N GLN A 92 -15.09 -26.39 -9.27
CA GLN A 92 -14.88 -26.15 -10.70
C GLN A 92 -15.44 -27.31 -11.54
N GLU A 93 -15.22 -28.55 -11.10
CA GLU A 93 -15.77 -29.76 -11.72
C GLU A 93 -17.31 -29.78 -11.67
N ALA A 94 -17.90 -29.53 -10.50
CA ALA A 94 -19.35 -29.47 -10.34
C ALA A 94 -20.00 -28.38 -11.21
N ILE A 95 -19.37 -27.21 -11.29
CA ILE A 95 -19.80 -26.09 -12.15
C ILE A 95 -19.73 -26.51 -13.63
N SER A 96 -18.67 -27.21 -14.04
CA SER A 96 -18.52 -27.68 -15.43
C SER A 96 -19.64 -28.65 -15.82
N VAL A 97 -19.97 -29.59 -14.94
CA VAL A 97 -21.08 -30.54 -15.16
C VAL A 97 -22.42 -29.80 -15.26
N ALA A 98 -22.69 -28.89 -14.32
CA ALA A 98 -23.92 -28.11 -14.32
C ALA A 98 -24.06 -27.25 -15.58
N ALA A 99 -22.97 -26.63 -16.05
CA ALA A 99 -22.95 -25.84 -17.27
C ALA A 99 -23.29 -26.67 -18.53
N MET A 100 -22.74 -27.88 -18.64
CA MET A 100 -23.04 -28.79 -19.74
C MET A 100 -24.49 -29.28 -19.72
N GLN A 101 -25.03 -29.56 -18.54
CA GLN A 101 -26.43 -29.96 -18.36
C GLN A 101 -27.39 -28.82 -18.74
N ALA A 102 -27.12 -27.60 -18.27
CA ALA A 102 -27.90 -26.41 -18.63
C ALA A 102 -27.88 -26.16 -20.14
N ALA A 103 -26.72 -26.31 -20.79
CA ALA A 103 -26.60 -26.15 -22.24
C ALA A 103 -27.44 -27.19 -23.00
N THR A 104 -27.49 -28.44 -22.53
CA THR A 104 -28.34 -29.49 -23.11
C THR A 104 -29.83 -29.17 -22.96
N ALA A 105 -30.21 -28.45 -21.90
CA ALA A 105 -31.56 -27.94 -21.68
C ALA A 105 -31.87 -26.64 -22.43
N GLY A 106 -30.95 -26.12 -23.24
CA GLY A 106 -31.11 -24.91 -24.04
C GLY A 106 -30.61 -23.61 -23.38
N ASP A 107 -30.09 -23.67 -22.15
CA ASP A 107 -29.44 -22.54 -21.47
C ASP A 107 -27.91 -22.66 -21.54
N GLY A 108 -27.33 -22.14 -22.62
CA GLY A 108 -25.89 -22.16 -22.86
C GLY A 108 -25.12 -21.04 -22.17
N ALA A 109 -25.76 -20.18 -21.36
CA ALA A 109 -25.11 -18.98 -20.83
C ALA A 109 -23.93 -19.31 -19.92
N LEU A 110 -24.12 -20.28 -19.01
CA LEU A 110 -23.07 -20.67 -18.08
C LEU A 110 -21.89 -21.36 -18.79
N LEU A 111 -22.18 -22.24 -19.75
CA LEU A 111 -21.16 -22.89 -20.56
C LEU A 111 -20.34 -21.86 -21.36
N THR A 112 -21.02 -20.88 -21.97
CA THR A 112 -20.36 -19.78 -22.69
C THR A 112 -19.43 -18.98 -21.77
N PHE A 113 -19.88 -18.66 -20.54
CA PHE A 113 -19.03 -17.99 -19.56
C PHE A 113 -17.76 -18.81 -19.26
N MET A 114 -17.90 -20.11 -19.00
CA MET A 114 -16.76 -20.98 -18.71
C MET A 114 -15.78 -21.09 -19.88
N LEU A 115 -16.28 -21.24 -21.10
CA LEU A 115 -15.43 -21.32 -22.30
C LEU A 115 -14.67 -20.00 -22.53
N ASN A 116 -15.33 -18.86 -22.32
CA ASN A 116 -14.67 -17.55 -22.40
C ASN A 116 -13.56 -17.41 -21.35
N GLN A 117 -13.79 -17.85 -20.11
CA GLN A 117 -12.76 -17.85 -19.07
C GLN A 117 -11.60 -18.81 -19.38
N ALA A 118 -11.89 -19.96 -19.99
CA ALA A 118 -10.86 -20.92 -20.38
C ALA A 118 -10.02 -20.45 -21.58
N ALA A 119 -10.60 -19.68 -22.49
CA ALA A 119 -9.94 -19.16 -23.69
C ALA A 119 -9.14 -17.87 -23.44
N ALA A 120 -9.51 -17.10 -22.41
CA ALA A 120 -8.82 -15.85 -22.08
C ALA A 120 -7.50 -16.12 -21.35
N ALA A 121 -6.45 -15.37 -21.67
CA ALA A 121 -5.21 -15.37 -20.87
C ALA A 121 -5.40 -14.63 -19.53
N GLU A 122 -6.24 -13.58 -19.54
CA GLU A 122 -6.49 -12.70 -18.41
C GLU A 122 -8.00 -12.48 -18.19
N THR A 123 -8.36 -12.27 -16.93
CA THR A 123 -9.70 -11.93 -16.47
C THR A 123 -9.67 -10.52 -15.89
N ASN A 124 -10.44 -9.61 -16.52
CA ASN A 124 -10.74 -8.31 -15.95
C ASN A 124 -11.91 -8.45 -14.96
N LEU A 125 -11.64 -8.23 -13.67
CA LEU A 125 -12.60 -8.33 -12.57
C LEU A 125 -13.68 -7.25 -12.64
N ASP A 126 -13.49 -6.18 -13.39
CA ASP A 126 -14.52 -5.15 -13.62
C ASP A 126 -15.32 -5.37 -14.91
N ASP A 127 -14.99 -6.40 -15.70
CA ASP A 127 -15.76 -6.72 -16.91
C ASP A 127 -17.19 -7.12 -16.54
N PRO A 128 -18.23 -6.42 -17.06
CA PRO A 128 -19.62 -6.74 -16.77
C PRO A 128 -19.98 -8.20 -17.08
N ARG A 129 -19.35 -8.82 -18.07
CA ARG A 129 -19.59 -10.23 -18.44
C ARG A 129 -19.05 -11.19 -17.37
N VAL A 130 -17.93 -10.86 -16.75
CA VAL A 130 -17.40 -11.62 -15.59
C VAL A 130 -18.35 -11.50 -14.41
N GLN A 131 -18.82 -10.29 -14.13
CA GLN A 131 -19.78 -10.04 -13.06
C GLN A 131 -21.11 -10.76 -13.25
N LEU A 132 -21.63 -10.77 -14.49
CA LEU A 132 -22.82 -11.53 -14.87
C LEU A 132 -22.60 -13.04 -14.71
N GLY A 133 -21.44 -13.57 -15.12
CA GLY A 133 -21.08 -14.98 -14.92
C GLY A 133 -21.05 -15.39 -13.45
N ILE A 134 -20.41 -14.59 -12.59
CA ILE A 134 -20.39 -14.81 -11.12
C ILE A 134 -21.81 -14.76 -10.55
N ASN A 135 -22.65 -13.82 -11.00
CA ASN A 135 -24.03 -13.73 -10.57
C ASN A 135 -24.88 -14.92 -11.03
N ALA A 136 -24.66 -15.42 -12.25
CA ALA A 136 -25.34 -16.61 -12.77
C ALA A 136 -24.96 -17.87 -11.97
N LEU A 137 -23.68 -18.05 -11.67
CA LEU A 137 -23.19 -19.12 -10.79
C LEU A 137 -23.87 -19.09 -9.43
N ARG A 138 -23.98 -17.90 -8.82
CA ARG A 138 -24.65 -17.72 -7.52
C ARG A 138 -26.15 -17.98 -7.62
N GLY A 139 -26.81 -17.45 -8.66
CA GLY A 139 -28.24 -17.63 -8.90
C GLY A 139 -28.63 -19.09 -9.11
N ALA A 140 -27.74 -19.87 -9.73
CA ALA A 140 -27.88 -21.32 -9.88
C ALA A 140 -27.52 -22.12 -8.60
N GLY A 141 -27.12 -21.45 -7.51
CA GLY A 141 -26.72 -22.09 -6.27
C GLY A 141 -25.39 -22.85 -6.33
N LEU A 142 -24.59 -22.67 -7.40
CA LEU A 142 -23.32 -23.37 -7.61
C LEU A 142 -22.19 -22.79 -6.76
N ILE A 143 -22.29 -21.52 -6.39
CA ILE A 143 -21.40 -20.85 -5.45
C ILE A 143 -22.19 -20.09 -4.39
N THR A 144 -21.58 -19.94 -3.22
CA THR A 144 -22.10 -19.14 -2.10
C THR A 144 -21.85 -17.64 -2.31
N GLN A 145 -22.48 -16.81 -1.48
CA GLN A 145 -22.19 -15.37 -1.47
C GLN A 145 -20.73 -15.06 -1.12
N ALA A 146 -20.13 -15.80 -0.17
CA ALA A 146 -18.75 -15.59 0.24
C ALA A 146 -17.78 -15.85 -0.92
N GLU A 147 -18.00 -16.92 -1.68
CA GLU A 147 -17.20 -17.25 -2.86
C GLU A 147 -17.41 -16.25 -4.00
N ALA A 148 -18.65 -15.79 -4.20
CA ALA A 148 -18.91 -14.73 -5.16
C ALA A 148 -18.21 -13.42 -4.78
N THR A 149 -18.04 -13.12 -3.49
CA THR A 149 -17.23 -12.00 -3.01
C THR A 149 -15.74 -12.26 -3.24
N ALA A 150 -15.24 -13.46 -2.94
CA ALA A 150 -13.84 -13.83 -3.17
C ALA A 150 -13.45 -13.76 -4.66
N LEU A 151 -14.34 -14.18 -5.56
CA LEU A 151 -14.13 -14.05 -7.01
C LEU A 151 -14.05 -12.59 -7.48
N ARG A 152 -14.62 -11.64 -6.74
CA ARG A 152 -14.60 -10.19 -7.07
C ARG A 152 -13.51 -9.40 -6.36
N ALA A 153 -12.91 -9.98 -5.32
CA ALA A 153 -11.88 -9.35 -4.54
C ALA A 153 -10.70 -8.94 -5.42
N ASP A 154 -9.99 -7.89 -5.02
CA ASP A 154 -8.80 -7.44 -5.73
C ASP A 154 -7.79 -8.57 -5.91
N GLY A 155 -7.06 -8.51 -7.02
CA GLY A 155 -5.96 -9.40 -7.29
C GLY A 155 -4.80 -9.21 -6.32
N THR A 156 -4.00 -10.25 -6.17
CA THR A 156 -2.66 -10.17 -5.58
C THR A 156 -1.60 -10.01 -6.67
N PRO A 157 -0.39 -9.53 -6.35
CA PRO A 157 0.71 -9.48 -7.32
C PRO A 157 0.99 -10.82 -8.02
N ASP A 158 0.88 -11.93 -7.29
CA ASP A 158 1.11 -13.28 -7.81
C ASP A 158 0.02 -13.72 -8.82
N GLU A 159 -1.20 -13.20 -8.69
CA GLU A 159 -2.29 -13.45 -9.63
C GLU A 159 -2.16 -12.63 -10.93
N ALA A 160 -1.41 -11.53 -10.90
CA ALA A 160 -1.19 -10.63 -12.04
C ALA A 160 0.10 -10.91 -12.82
N ALA A 161 1.08 -11.57 -12.21
CA ALA A 161 2.34 -11.99 -12.82
C ALA A 161 2.17 -13.24 -13.70
#